data_AF-A0A1M6MMS3-F1
#
_entry.id   AF-A0A1M6MMS3-F1
#
_cell.length_a   1.000
_cell.length_b   1.000
_cell.length_c   1.000
_cell.angle_alpha   90.00
_cell.angle_beta   90.00
_cell.angle_gamma   90.00
#
_symmetry.space_group_name_H-M   'P 1'
#
loop_
_entity.id
_entity.type
_entity.pdbx_description
1 polymer ?
#
loop_
_entity_poly.entity_id
_entity_poly.type
_entity_poly.pdbx_seq_one_letter_code
_entity_poly.pdbx_strand_id
1 'polypeptide(L)' 'MSTKNTVFYRGKKSISVDFSAEEISSDGSLVLLEKIEREHKLIRYFSKFIPDSRNPILVTHTIEKLLKQRVFMLMQGY' A
#
# COMPACT_ATOMS: atom_id res chain seq x y z
N MET A 1 17.49 20.88 -6.80
CA MET A 1 18.75 20.37 -7.40
C MET A 1 18.38 19.25 -8.35
N SER A 2 18.81 19.29 -9.61
CA SER A 2 18.61 18.15 -10.52
C SER A 2 19.46 16.98 -10.02
N THR A 3 18.84 15.98 -9.43
CA THR A 3 19.48 14.77 -8.85
C THR A 3 19.59 13.65 -9.89
N LYS A 4 19.72 14.02 -11.17
CA LYS A 4 19.97 13.07 -12.25
C LYS A 4 21.47 12.87 -12.41
N ASN A 5 21.95 11.72 -11.94
CA ASN A 5 23.37 11.39 -11.96
C ASN A 5 23.64 10.22 -12.90
N THR A 6 24.60 10.39 -13.80
CA THR A 6 25.11 9.27 -14.61
C THR A 6 26.01 8.41 -13.74
N VAL A 7 25.64 7.14 -13.57
CA VAL A 7 26.36 6.21 -12.70
C VAL A 7 27.54 5.58 -13.43
N PHE A 8 27.32 5.13 -14.67
CA PHE A 8 28.37 4.56 -15.52
C PHE A 8 27.94 4.49 -17.00
N TYR A 9 28.88 4.15 -17.87
CA TYR A 9 28.63 3.90 -19.28
C TYR A 9 28.77 2.41 -19.61
N ARG A 10 27.84 1.86 -20.39
CA ARG A 10 27.93 0.52 -20.99
C ARG A 10 28.17 0.67 -22.49
N GLY A 11 29.44 0.72 -22.88
CA GLY A 11 29.84 1.10 -24.24
C GLY A 11 29.47 2.57 -24.52
N LYS A 12 28.73 2.83 -25.60
CA LYS A 12 28.24 4.18 -25.97
C LYS A 12 26.94 4.59 -25.26
N LYS A 13 26.41 3.78 -24.34
CA LYS A 13 25.14 4.06 -23.64
C LYS A 13 25.40 4.48 -22.20
N SER A 14 24.93 5.67 -21.82
CA SER A 14 24.93 6.11 -20.42
C SER A 14 23.83 5.41 -19.63
N ILE A 15 24.14 5.03 -18.40
CA ILE A 15 23.18 4.59 -17.39
C ILE A 15 23.13 5.66 -16.32
N SER A 16 21.94 6.23 -16.12
CA SER A 16 21.72 7.32 -15.16
C SER A 16 20.59 6.93 -14.21
N VAL A 17 20.70 7.42 -12.97
CA VAL A 17 19.62 7.33 -11.97
C VAL A 17 19.07 8.73 -11.77
N ASP A 18 17.75 8.81 -11.73
CA ASP A 18 17.02 10.07 -11.60
C ASP A 18 16.23 10.07 -10.30
N PHE A 19 16.61 10.94 -9.36
CA PHE A 19 15.87 11.18 -8.12
C PHE A 19 15.08 12.49 -8.18
N SER A 20 14.74 12.98 -9.39
CA SER A 20 13.90 14.17 -9.54
C SER A 20 12.42 13.91 -9.29
N ALA A 21 12.03 12.69 -8.91
CA ALA A 21 10.67 12.40 -8.52
C ALA A 21 10.29 13.25 -7.30
N GLU A 22 9.05 13.75 -7.27
CA GLU A 22 8.49 14.44 -6.09
C GLU A 22 8.57 13.51 -4.86
N GLU A 23 8.61 14.10 -3.66
CA GLU A 23 8.60 13.31 -2.42
C GLU A 23 7.34 12.43 -2.37
N ILE A 24 7.55 11.13 -2.58
CA ILE A 24 6.53 10.11 -2.44
C ILE A 24 6.59 9.61 -1.00
N SER A 25 5.51 9.82 -0.26
CA SER A 25 5.34 9.23 1.07
C SER A 25 4.79 7.81 0.94
N SER A 26 5.52 6.83 1.47
CA SER A 26 5.08 5.42 1.49
C SER A 26 3.72 5.26 2.19
N ASP A 27 3.52 5.98 3.29
CA ASP A 27 2.31 5.91 4.10
C ASP A 27 1.28 7.00 3.76
N GLY A 28 1.66 7.95 2.89
CA GLY A 28 0.78 9.04 2.46
C GLY A 28 -0.48 8.56 1.73
N SER A 29 -0.42 7.36 1.14
CA SER A 29 -1.58 6.72 0.50
C SER A 29 -2.69 6.34 1.49
N LEU A 30 -2.37 6.11 2.78
CA LEU A 30 -3.35 5.63 3.78
C LEU A 30 -4.58 6.52 3.90
N VAL A 31 -4.41 7.85 3.85
CA VAL A 31 -5.52 8.80 3.94
C VAL A 31 -6.46 8.68 2.72
N LEU A 32 -5.88 8.48 1.53
CA LEU A 32 -6.65 8.25 0.31
C LEU A 32 -7.37 6.90 0.35
N LEU A 33 -6.68 5.83 0.77
CA LEU A 33 -7.26 4.50 0.91
C LEU A 33 -8.42 4.49 1.91
N GLU A 34 -8.28 5.21 3.03
CA GLU A 34 -9.34 5.37 4.01
C GLU A 34 -10.56 6.09 3.41
N LYS A 35 -10.35 7.13 2.61
CA LYS A 35 -11.43 7.84 1.93
C LYS A 35 -12.18 6.92 0.95
N ILE A 36 -11.45 6.17 0.12
CA ILE A 36 -12.01 5.21 -0.84
C ILE A 36 -12.82 4.13 -0.11
N GLU A 37 -12.28 3.54 0.97
CA GLU A 37 -13.00 2.51 1.72
C GLU A 37 -14.26 3.07 2.39
N ARG A 38 -14.24 4.30 2.91
CA ARG A 38 -15.45 4.93 3.49
C ARG A 38 -16.57 5.14 2.47
N GLU A 39 -16.20 5.51 1.26
CA GLU A 39 -17.13 5.78 0.16
C GLU A 39 -17.71 4.48 -0.41
N HIS A 40 -16.85 3.51 -0.73
CA HIS A 40 -17.25 2.31 -1.47
C HIS A 40 -17.49 1.07 -0.60
N LYS A 41 -16.95 1.03 0.62
CA LYS A 41 -17.11 -0.06 1.60
C LYS A 41 -16.74 -1.43 1.03
N LEU A 42 -15.70 -1.49 0.19
CA LEU A 42 -15.31 -2.71 -0.52
C LEU A 42 -14.77 -3.75 0.46
N ILE A 43 -13.89 -3.35 1.37
CA ILE A 43 -13.35 -4.26 2.39
C ILE A 43 -14.47 -4.77 3.29
N ARG A 44 -15.37 -3.87 3.72
CA ARG A 44 -16.56 -4.26 4.50
C ARG A 44 -17.50 -5.20 3.73
N TYR A 45 -17.62 -5.04 2.42
CA TYR A 45 -18.42 -5.94 1.59
C TYR A 45 -17.79 -7.33 1.52
N PHE A 46 -16.51 -7.41 1.16
CA PHE A 46 -15.81 -8.69 1.01
C PHE A 46 -15.60 -9.43 2.35
N SER A 47 -15.46 -8.71 3.46
CA SER A 47 -15.29 -9.33 4.78
C SER A 47 -16.44 -10.24 5.18
N LYS A 48 -17.66 -10.00 4.68
CA LYS A 48 -18.85 -10.81 4.96
C LYS A 48 -18.81 -12.21 4.37
N PHE A 49 -18.00 -12.41 3.32
CA PHE A 49 -17.88 -13.68 2.62
C PHE A 49 -16.73 -14.55 3.15
N ILE A 50 -15.94 -14.02 4.10
CA ILE A 50 -14.84 -14.74 4.73
C ILE A 50 -15.35 -15.30 6.06
N PRO A 51 -15.52 -16.63 6.18
CA PRO A 51 -15.97 -17.22 7.43
C PRO A 51 -14.91 -17.06 8.52
N ASP A 52 -15.35 -16.72 9.74
CA ASP A 52 -14.48 -16.62 10.91
C ASP A 52 -14.68 -17.84 11.81
N SER A 53 -13.78 -18.81 11.70
CA SER A 53 -13.81 -20.05 12.51
C SER A 53 -13.08 -19.91 13.85
N ARG A 54 -12.60 -18.72 14.21
CA ARG A 54 -11.88 -18.47 15.46
C ARG A 54 -12.85 -18.44 16.64
N ASN A 55 -12.35 -18.74 17.84
CA ASN A 55 -13.16 -18.63 19.06
C ASN A 55 -13.56 -17.16 19.31
N PRO A 56 -14.85 -16.81 19.28
CA PRO A 56 -15.30 -15.41 19.38
C PRO A 56 -14.85 -14.68 20.65
N ILE A 57 -14.65 -15.40 21.76
CA ILE A 57 -14.23 -14.81 23.04
C ILE A 57 -12.77 -14.33 22.99
N LEU A 58 -11.98 -14.87 22.06
CA LEU A 58 -10.57 -14.53 21.87
C LEU A 58 -10.35 -13.57 20.69
N VAL A 59 -11.41 -13.13 19.99
CA VAL A 59 -11.30 -12.26 18.82
C VAL A 59 -11.24 -10.79 19.23
N THR A 60 -10.05 -10.18 19.12
CA THR A 60 -9.85 -8.73 19.28
C THR A 60 -10.06 -7.95 17.99
N HIS A 61 -9.72 -8.55 16.84
CA HIS A 61 -9.81 -7.93 15.52
C HIS A 61 -10.72 -8.74 14.59
N THR A 62 -11.77 -8.08 14.12
CA THR A 62 -12.71 -8.65 13.16
C THR A 62 -12.02 -8.98 11.84
N ILE A 63 -12.62 -9.88 11.06
CA ILE A 63 -12.19 -10.16 9.69
C ILE A 63 -12.08 -8.88 8.85
N GLU A 64 -13.02 -7.94 9.00
CA GLU A 64 -12.95 -6.64 8.32
C GLU A 64 -11.68 -5.86 8.66
N LYS A 65 -11.30 -5.78 9.95
CA LYS A 65 -10.08 -5.08 10.38
C LYS A 65 -8.82 -5.76 9.85
N LEU A 66 -8.78 -7.09 9.89
CA LEU A 66 -7.64 -7.87 9.38
C LEU A 66 -7.49 -7.72 7.87
N LEU A 67 -8.61 -7.79 7.14
CA LEU A 67 -8.62 -7.62 5.70
C LEU A 67 -8.18 -6.20 5.31
N LYS A 68 -8.67 -5.18 6.03
CA LYS A 68 -8.26 -3.78 5.83
C LYS A 68 -6.77 -3.60 6.00
N GLN A 69 -6.22 -4.09 7.11
CA GLN A 69 -4.78 -4.04 7.37
C GLN A 69 -4.00 -4.70 6.24
N ARG A 70 -4.40 -5.90 5.81
CA ARG A 70 -3.70 -6.64 4.76
C ARG A 70 -3.73 -5.92 3.40
N VAL A 71 -4.88 -5.42 2.99
CA VAL A 71 -5.03 -4.69 1.72
C VAL A 71 -4.24 -3.39 1.75
N PHE A 72 -4.33 -2.61 2.84
CA PHE A 72 -3.63 -1.33 2.94
C PHE A 72 -2.11 -1.52 2.90
N MET A 73 -1.59 -2.52 3.61
CA MET A 73 -0.16 -2.88 3.57
C MET A 73 0.31 -3.25 2.15
N LEU A 74 -0.46 -4.09 1.44
CA LEU A 74 -0.12 -4.47 0.07
C LEU A 74 -0.08 -3.26 -0.88
N MET A 75 -1.00 -2.31 -0.72
CA MET A 75 -1.03 -1.09 -1.52
C MET A 75 0.14 -0.15 -1.23
N GLN A 76 0.71 -0.20 -0.02
CA GLN A 76 1.92 0.51 0.37
C GLN A 76 3.21 -0.22 -0.03
N GLY A 77 3.10 -1.45 -0.56
CA GLY A 77 4.25 -2.26 -0.97
C GLY A 77 4.92 -3.08 0.15
N TYR A 78 4.19 -3.36 1.24
CA TYR A 78 4.63 -4.24 2.34
C TYR A 78 4.12 -5.68 2.23
#